data_AF-A0AA51R4K4-F1
#
_entry.id   AF-A0AA51R4K4-F1
#
_cell.length_a   1.000
_cell.length_b   1.000
_cell.length_c   1.000
_cell.angle_alpha   90.00
_cell.angle_beta   90.00
_cell.angle_gamma   90.00
#
_symmetry.space_group_name_H-M   'P 1'
#
loop_
_entity.id
_entity.type
_entity.pdbx_description
1 polymer ?
#
loop_
_entity_poly.entity_id
_entity_poly.type
_entity_poly.pdbx_seq_one_letter_code
_entity_poly.pdbx_strand_id
1 'polypeptide(L)'
;MTSPPGTDLNGIGLVYAILLGEGQNENCWVEEGLEALQAFDVIMAGGGIQVGAAIDNIAATLRKDEVVQMWAFRGGRGETKAKVLDNPDPNVRAEAYTGHVGVSLDGGKSIYGFGPKVSGSETKRDVIDGLSKKKSTYPGVIHDDTVLFSDIMKGKYDPADHAPIDLFTLDIPTTAAVRKKIGNAIQQGDTPDIRYGFPKTGRDGVENCATFFGTCGLDLPLKNGNLRDYIPAMIDKGAIKITK
;
A
#
# COMPACT_ATOMS: atom_id res chain seq x y z
N MET A 1 -23.90 3.06 61.50
CA MET A 1 -23.71 3.75 60.21
C MET A 1 -22.25 3.56 59.83
N THR A 2 -21.98 2.61 58.94
CA THR A 2 -20.64 2.31 58.43
C THR A 2 -20.45 3.08 57.12
N SER A 3 -19.37 3.86 57.04
CA SER A 3 -19.00 4.62 55.84
C SER A 3 -18.78 3.69 54.64
N PRO A 4 -19.08 4.11 53.39
CA PRO A 4 -18.81 3.29 52.22
C PRO A 4 -17.31 3.18 51.94
N PRO A 5 -16.82 2.09 51.32
CA PRO A 5 -15.42 1.94 50.95
C PRO A 5 -15.06 2.98 49.89
N GLY A 6 -13.96 3.69 50.10
CA GLY A 6 -13.43 4.66 49.14
C GLY A 6 -13.04 3.98 47.84
N THR A 7 -13.52 4.53 46.72
CA THR A 7 -13.11 4.13 45.37
C THR A 7 -11.71 4.66 45.14
N ASP A 8 -10.72 3.76 45.06
CA ASP A 8 -9.34 4.11 44.76
C ASP A 8 -9.22 4.54 43.29
N LEU A 9 -9.12 5.84 43.05
CA LEU A 9 -9.01 6.45 41.72
C LEU A 9 -7.59 6.34 41.13
N ASN A 10 -6.63 5.78 41.86
CA ASN A 10 -5.23 5.68 41.38
C ASN A 10 -5.08 4.73 40.17
N GLY A 11 -6.00 3.78 39.97
CA GLY A 11 -6.00 2.88 38.81
C GLY A 11 -6.37 3.55 37.48
N ILE A 12 -7.23 4.58 37.52
CA ILE A 12 -7.66 5.30 36.30
C ILE A 12 -6.53 6.21 35.79
N GLY A 13 -5.72 6.76 36.71
CA GLY A 13 -4.58 7.61 36.36
C GLY A 13 -3.49 6.87 35.58
N LEU A 14 -3.27 5.57 35.84
CA LEU A 14 -2.26 4.76 35.16
C LEU A 14 -2.65 4.46 33.70
N VAL A 15 -3.93 4.18 33.44
CA VAL A 15 -4.44 3.97 32.07
C VAL A 15 -4.36 5.27 31.25
N TYR A 16 -4.62 6.42 31.88
CA TYR A 16 -4.50 7.73 31.24
C TYR A 16 -3.03 8.08 30.93
N ALA A 17 -2.09 7.74 31.81
CA ALA A 17 -0.66 7.97 31.60
C ALA A 17 -0.06 7.09 30.48
N ILE A 18 -0.50 5.83 30.36
CA ILE A 18 -0.08 4.93 29.27
C ILE A 18 -0.63 5.42 27.91
N LEU A 19 -1.85 5.98 27.89
CA LEU A 19 -2.47 6.51 26.67
C LEU A 19 -1.93 7.87 26.22
N LEU A 20 -1.35 8.68 27.12
CA LEU A 20 -0.86 10.04 26.82
C LEU A 20 0.64 10.14 26.51
N GLY A 21 1.40 9.04 26.56
CA GLY A 21 2.71 8.97 25.92
C GLY A 21 3.76 9.95 26.46
N GLU A 22 3.93 10.06 27.78
CA GLU A 22 5.10 10.73 28.35
C GLU A 22 6.20 9.70 28.66
N GLY A 23 6.99 9.31 27.64
CA GLY A 23 8.18 8.46 27.85
C GLY A 23 8.61 7.67 26.62
N GLN A 24 9.88 7.79 26.24
CA GLN A 24 10.46 7.28 24.99
C GLN A 24 10.42 5.75 24.84
N ASN A 25 9.46 5.21 24.07
CA ASN A 25 9.57 4.09 23.12
C ASN A 25 8.17 3.60 22.71
N GLU A 26 7.64 4.05 21.57
CA GLU A 26 6.21 3.94 21.22
C GLU A 26 5.76 2.55 20.72
N ASN A 27 6.66 1.60 20.45
CA ASN A 27 6.31 0.31 19.83
C ASN A 27 6.13 -0.85 20.83
N CYS A 28 6.49 -0.68 22.11
CA CYS A 28 6.31 -1.73 23.14
C CYS A 28 4.88 -1.71 23.74
N TRP A 29 4.26 -0.53 23.76
CA TRP A 29 3.04 -0.29 24.55
C TRP A 29 1.73 -0.64 23.85
N VAL A 30 1.71 -0.93 22.55
CA VAL A 30 0.44 -1.26 21.88
C VAL A 30 0.04 -2.71 22.16
N GLU A 31 0.99 -3.65 22.14
CA GLU A 31 0.74 -5.04 22.52
C GLU A 31 0.68 -5.18 24.06
N GLU A 32 1.60 -4.57 24.81
CA GLU A 32 1.55 -4.56 26.28
C GLU A 32 0.34 -3.79 26.82
N GLY A 33 -0.14 -2.76 26.11
CA GLY A 33 -1.34 -2.00 26.46
C GLY A 33 -2.63 -2.79 26.21
N LEU A 34 -2.67 -3.64 25.17
CA LEU A 34 -3.78 -4.56 24.93
C LEU A 34 -3.80 -5.68 25.99
N GLU A 35 -2.64 -6.22 26.34
CA GLU A 35 -2.51 -7.22 27.43
C GLU A 35 -2.82 -6.61 28.80
N ALA A 36 -2.42 -5.36 29.06
CA ALA A 36 -2.76 -4.63 30.27
C ALA A 36 -4.26 -4.33 30.37
N LEU A 37 -4.93 -4.03 29.25
CA LEU A 37 -6.40 -3.88 29.19
C LEU A 37 -7.13 -5.20 29.42
N GLN A 38 -6.63 -6.31 28.87
CA GLN A 38 -7.16 -7.65 29.15
C GLN A 38 -6.92 -8.10 30.60
N ALA A 39 -5.77 -7.75 31.19
CA ALA A 39 -5.50 -7.97 32.61
C ALA A 39 -6.40 -7.11 33.52
N PHE A 40 -6.82 -5.94 33.07
CA PHE A 40 -7.76 -5.07 33.79
C PHE A 40 -9.18 -5.65 33.82
N ASP A 41 -9.62 -6.33 32.75
CA ASP A 41 -10.91 -7.06 32.71
C ASP A 41 -10.99 -8.16 33.79
N VAL A 42 -9.85 -8.76 34.16
CA VAL A 42 -9.78 -9.79 35.21
C VAL A 42 -9.95 -9.20 36.61
N ILE A 43 -9.56 -7.94 36.83
CA ILE A 43 -9.58 -7.30 38.16
C ILE A 43 -10.95 -6.69 38.50
N MET A 44 -11.78 -6.37 37.50
CA MET A 44 -13.04 -5.62 37.70
C MET A 44 -14.33 -6.46 37.59
N ALA A 45 -14.22 -7.79 37.52
CA ALA A 45 -15.35 -8.73 37.50
C ALA A 45 -16.28 -8.68 38.75
N GLY A 46 -16.00 -7.80 39.72
CA GLY A 46 -16.83 -7.56 40.90
C GLY A 46 -17.87 -6.42 40.78
N GLY A 47 -17.90 -5.65 39.68
CA GLY A 47 -18.75 -4.45 39.64
C GLY A 47 -19.15 -3.96 38.25
N GLY A 48 -20.16 -4.61 37.65
CA GLY A 48 -21.26 -3.99 36.89
C GLY A 48 -21.02 -2.94 35.78
N ILE A 49 -19.79 -2.66 35.35
CA ILE A 49 -19.52 -1.71 34.27
C ILE A 49 -19.24 -2.52 32.99
N GLN A 50 -19.94 -2.20 31.90
CA GLN A 50 -19.73 -2.80 30.58
C GLN A 50 -18.39 -2.32 29.98
N VAL A 51 -17.27 -2.80 30.50
CA VAL A 51 -15.91 -2.44 30.09
C VAL A 51 -15.64 -2.84 28.64
N GLY A 52 -16.17 -3.99 28.18
CA GLY A 52 -16.00 -4.45 26.80
C GLY A 52 -16.47 -3.44 25.74
N ALA A 53 -17.62 -2.79 25.95
CA ALA A 53 -18.13 -1.78 25.03
C ALA A 53 -17.29 -0.49 25.02
N ALA A 54 -16.62 -0.15 26.13
CA ALA A 54 -15.73 1.00 26.20
C ALA A 54 -14.39 0.72 25.50
N ILE A 55 -13.83 -0.49 25.66
CA ILE A 55 -12.61 -0.93 24.97
C ILE A 55 -12.85 -1.00 23.46
N ASP A 56 -13.96 -1.59 23.02
CA ASP A 56 -14.31 -1.66 21.59
C ASP A 56 -14.49 -0.28 20.98
N ASN A 57 -15.13 0.66 21.69
CA ASN A 57 -15.29 2.04 21.24
C ASN A 57 -13.97 2.83 21.23
N ILE A 58 -13.07 2.62 22.20
CA ILE A 58 -11.74 3.24 22.21
C ILE A 58 -10.89 2.67 21.06
N ALA A 59 -10.89 1.35 20.86
CA ALA A 59 -10.21 0.70 19.75
C ALA A 59 -10.79 1.13 18.39
N ALA A 60 -12.10 1.34 18.28
CA ALA A 60 -12.74 1.88 17.07
C ALA A 60 -12.45 3.37 16.86
N THR A 61 -12.35 4.16 17.93
CA THR A 61 -12.06 5.60 17.86
C THR A 61 -10.57 5.88 17.58
N LEU A 62 -9.67 5.02 18.07
CA LEU A 62 -8.23 5.03 17.75
C LEU A 62 -7.94 4.49 16.34
N ARG A 63 -8.82 3.64 15.81
CA ARG A 63 -8.88 3.30 14.39
C ARG A 63 -9.61 4.41 13.64
N LYS A 64 -9.02 5.61 13.59
CA LYS A 64 -9.29 6.45 12.41
C LYS A 64 -8.70 5.68 11.24
N ASP A 65 -9.57 5.04 10.47
CA ASP A 65 -9.16 4.34 9.26
C ASP A 65 -8.46 5.38 8.37
N GLU A 66 -7.15 5.26 8.28
CA GLU A 66 -6.36 5.99 7.30
C GLU A 66 -6.69 5.42 5.93
N VAL A 67 -6.56 6.23 4.89
CA VAL A 67 -6.82 5.76 3.53
C VAL A 67 -5.53 5.84 2.73
N VAL A 68 -5.19 4.73 2.09
CA VAL A 68 -4.18 4.68 1.03
C VAL A 68 -4.94 4.47 -0.27
N GLN A 69 -4.72 5.35 -1.23
CA GLN A 69 -5.37 5.25 -2.52
C GLN A 69 -4.48 4.52 -3.50
N MET A 70 -4.98 3.43 -4.07
CA MET A 70 -4.28 2.60 -5.02
C MET A 70 -4.70 2.91 -6.44
N TRP A 71 -3.73 3.21 -7.30
CA TRP A 71 -3.93 3.57 -8.69
C TRP A 71 -3.41 2.45 -9.58
N ALA A 72 -4.20 2.02 -10.56
CA ALA A 72 -3.79 0.97 -11.48
C ALA A 72 -4.32 1.22 -12.89
N PHE A 73 -3.47 0.92 -13.87
CA PHE A 73 -3.89 0.83 -15.27
C PHE A 73 -3.24 -0.37 -15.92
N ARG A 74 -3.85 -0.81 -17.01
CA ARG A 74 -3.29 -1.83 -17.87
C ARG A 74 -2.71 -1.18 -19.11
N GLY A 75 -1.45 -1.47 -19.43
CA GLY A 75 -0.82 -0.95 -20.63
C GLY A 75 -1.44 -1.50 -21.92
N GLY A 76 -1.11 -0.84 -23.03
CA GLY A 76 -1.60 -1.18 -24.37
C GLY A 76 -1.33 -2.65 -24.76
N ARG A 77 -2.28 -3.26 -25.49
CA ARG A 77 -2.21 -4.65 -25.95
C ARG A 77 -1.94 -4.73 -27.46
N GLY A 78 -1.53 -5.91 -27.92
CA GLY A 78 -1.47 -6.24 -29.35
C GLY A 78 -0.32 -5.57 -30.11
N GLU A 79 -0.57 -5.21 -31.37
CA GLU A 79 0.40 -4.57 -32.26
C GLU A 79 0.96 -3.27 -31.69
N THR A 80 0.19 -2.53 -30.89
CA THR A 80 0.66 -1.31 -30.22
C THR A 80 1.86 -1.61 -29.33
N LYS A 81 1.82 -2.70 -28.56
CA LYS A 81 2.96 -3.09 -27.72
C LYS A 81 4.18 -3.45 -28.56
N ALA A 82 4.00 -4.11 -29.69
CA ALA A 82 5.10 -4.47 -30.58
C ALA A 82 5.73 -3.22 -31.23
N LYS A 83 4.92 -2.40 -31.90
CA LYS A 83 5.35 -1.15 -32.56
C LYS A 83 6.05 -0.18 -31.62
N VAL A 84 5.51 -0.06 -30.40
CA VAL A 84 6.12 0.75 -29.35
C VAL A 84 7.44 0.16 -28.87
N LEU A 85 7.52 -1.15 -28.61
CA LEU A 85 8.77 -1.73 -28.16
C LEU A 85 9.84 -1.64 -29.25
N ASP A 86 9.42 -1.69 -30.53
CA ASP A 86 10.28 -1.56 -31.71
C ASP A 86 10.80 -0.14 -31.93
N ASN A 87 10.01 0.89 -31.57
CA ASN A 87 10.44 2.28 -31.59
C ASN A 87 9.96 3.01 -30.32
N PRO A 88 10.55 2.72 -29.15
CA PRO A 88 10.09 3.27 -27.90
C PRO A 88 10.48 4.73 -27.86
N ASP A 89 9.50 5.63 -27.75
CA ASP A 89 9.79 7.02 -27.43
C ASP A 89 10.68 7.05 -26.18
N PRO A 90 11.90 7.62 -26.27
CA PRO A 90 12.85 7.61 -25.17
C PRO A 90 12.31 8.30 -23.92
N ASN A 91 11.26 9.12 -24.05
CA ASN A 91 10.61 9.80 -22.94
C ASN A 91 9.47 8.97 -22.31
N VAL A 92 9.08 7.84 -22.90
CA VAL A 92 7.95 7.04 -22.40
C VAL A 92 8.39 5.86 -21.57
N ARG A 93 7.90 5.80 -20.33
CA ARG A 93 8.19 4.74 -19.37
C ARG A 93 7.63 3.39 -19.85
N ALA A 94 8.37 2.32 -19.61
CA ALA A 94 8.01 0.95 -20.01
C ALA A 94 6.64 0.53 -19.45
N GLU A 95 6.35 1.02 -18.25
CA GLU A 95 5.17 0.84 -17.45
C GLU A 95 3.89 1.31 -18.16
N ALA A 96 3.97 2.37 -18.98
CA ALA A 96 2.85 2.82 -19.80
C ALA A 96 2.34 1.70 -20.73
N TYR A 97 3.22 0.79 -21.14
CA TYR A 97 2.93 -0.27 -22.10
C TYR A 97 2.67 -1.62 -21.45
N THR A 98 3.26 -1.88 -20.28
CA THR A 98 3.04 -3.13 -19.54
C THR A 98 1.88 -3.05 -18.56
N GLY A 99 1.46 -1.84 -18.20
CA GLY A 99 0.61 -1.58 -17.04
C GLY A 99 1.43 -1.35 -15.79
N HIS A 100 0.81 -0.69 -14.81
CA HIS A 100 1.45 -0.33 -13.57
C HIS A 100 0.45 -0.17 -12.42
N VAL A 101 0.97 -0.25 -11.19
CA VAL A 101 0.25 0.06 -9.96
C VAL A 101 1.10 1.01 -9.15
N GLY A 102 0.46 2.06 -8.63
CA GLY A 102 1.06 3.00 -7.69
C GLY A 102 0.13 3.22 -6.50
N VAL A 103 0.67 3.84 -5.45
CA VAL A 103 -0.10 4.25 -4.27
C VAL A 103 0.03 5.74 -4.05
N SER A 104 -1.00 6.34 -3.48
CA SER A 104 -1.03 7.71 -3.04
C SER A 104 -1.44 7.76 -1.57
N LEU A 105 -0.74 8.62 -0.82
CA LEU A 105 -1.02 8.92 0.58
C LEU A 105 -1.78 10.24 0.74
N ASP A 106 -2.04 10.97 -0.35
CA ASP A 106 -2.55 12.35 -0.36
C ASP A 106 -3.74 12.55 -1.32
N GLY A 107 -4.47 11.46 -1.61
CA GLY A 107 -5.69 11.49 -2.45
C GLY A 107 -5.41 11.68 -3.94
N GLY A 108 -4.28 11.15 -4.42
CA GLY A 108 -3.90 11.15 -5.84
C GLY A 108 -3.07 12.36 -6.28
N LYS A 109 -2.67 13.26 -5.38
CA LYS A 109 -1.80 14.41 -5.74
C LYS A 109 -0.39 13.94 -6.08
N SER A 110 0.10 12.96 -5.33
CA SER A 110 1.38 12.28 -5.57
C SER A 110 1.12 10.78 -5.65
N ILE A 111 1.65 10.12 -6.69
CA ILE A 111 1.48 8.68 -6.91
C ILE A 111 2.85 8.04 -7.04
N TYR A 112 3.12 7.03 -6.22
CA TYR A 112 4.41 6.35 -6.16
C TYR A 112 4.29 4.90 -6.59
N GLY A 113 5.15 4.49 -7.52
CA GLY A 113 5.17 3.15 -8.10
C GLY A 113 6.44 2.39 -7.72
N PHE A 114 6.34 1.06 -7.56
CA PHE A 114 7.51 0.21 -7.38
C PHE A 114 7.96 -0.38 -8.72
N GLY A 115 9.21 -0.17 -9.09
CA GLY A 115 9.77 -0.52 -10.39
C GLY A 115 11.18 -1.11 -10.32
N PRO A 116 11.71 -1.57 -11.47
CA PRO A 116 13.09 -2.03 -11.56
C PRO A 116 14.05 -0.84 -11.58
N LYS A 117 15.11 -0.90 -10.77
CA LYS A 117 16.25 0.00 -10.87
C LYS A 117 17.07 -0.40 -12.09
N VAL A 118 16.98 0.39 -13.14
CA VAL A 118 17.67 0.16 -14.41
C VAL A 118 19.08 0.72 -14.34
N SER A 119 20.07 -0.08 -14.73
CA SER A 119 21.45 0.39 -14.84
C SER A 119 21.62 1.29 -16.07
N GLY A 120 22.54 2.27 -16.01
CA GLY A 120 22.68 3.28 -17.08
C GLY A 120 23.04 2.75 -18.48
N SER A 121 23.47 1.49 -18.60
CA SER A 121 23.79 0.86 -19.88
C SER A 121 22.67 -0.02 -20.45
N GLU A 122 21.63 -0.35 -19.68
CA GLU A 122 20.52 -1.17 -20.17
C GLU A 122 19.44 -0.31 -20.83
N THR A 123 18.96 -0.75 -22.01
CA THR A 123 17.81 -0.11 -22.64
C THR A 123 16.51 -0.56 -21.96
N LYS A 124 15.43 0.22 -22.12
CA LYS A 124 14.08 -0.20 -21.65
C LYS A 124 13.67 -1.56 -22.22
N ARG A 125 14.02 -1.82 -23.49
CA ARG A 125 13.78 -3.10 -24.14
C ARG A 125 14.55 -4.23 -23.46
N ASP A 126 15.81 -4.02 -23.09
CA ASP A 126 16.61 -5.02 -22.39
C ASP A 126 15.99 -5.39 -21.05
N VAL A 127 15.51 -4.40 -20.30
CA VAL A 127 14.83 -4.62 -19.01
C VAL A 127 13.53 -5.39 -19.21
N ILE A 128 12.71 -5.00 -20.17
CA ILE A 128 11.44 -5.69 -20.47
C ILE A 128 11.69 -7.13 -20.94
N ASP A 129 12.66 -7.36 -21.82
CA ASP A 129 13.02 -8.69 -22.29
C ASP A 129 13.66 -9.53 -21.16
N GLY A 130 14.46 -8.90 -20.30
CA GLY A 130 14.99 -9.46 -19.07
C GLY A 130 13.86 -9.99 -18.18
N LEU A 131 12.90 -9.14 -17.83
CA LEU A 131 11.76 -9.48 -16.98
C LEU A 131 10.82 -10.51 -17.63
N SER A 132 10.47 -10.32 -18.90
CA SER A 132 9.41 -11.07 -19.56
C SER A 132 9.87 -12.37 -20.22
N LYS A 133 11.02 -12.36 -20.90
CA LYS A 133 11.53 -13.52 -21.65
C LYS A 133 12.57 -14.29 -20.83
N LYS A 134 13.57 -13.58 -20.29
CA LYS A 134 14.68 -14.20 -19.53
C LYS A 134 14.31 -14.49 -18.07
N LYS A 135 13.19 -13.92 -17.58
CA LYS A 135 12.70 -14.05 -16.20
C LYS A 135 13.69 -13.54 -15.14
N SER A 136 14.55 -12.61 -15.53
CA SER A 136 15.47 -11.89 -14.67
C SER A 136 14.73 -11.09 -13.60
N THR A 137 15.45 -10.72 -12.55
CA THR A 137 14.97 -9.79 -11.52
C THR A 137 15.98 -8.66 -11.39
N TYR A 138 15.49 -7.48 -11.02
CA TYR A 138 16.27 -6.25 -10.90
C TYR A 138 16.23 -5.75 -9.45
N PRO A 139 17.20 -4.96 -8.97
CA PRO A 139 17.02 -4.25 -7.71
C PRO A 139 15.73 -3.41 -7.78
N GLY A 140 14.98 -3.36 -6.69
CA GLY A 140 13.75 -2.58 -6.59
C GLY A 140 14.02 -1.13 -6.25
N VAL A 141 13.16 -0.24 -6.74
CA VAL A 141 13.15 1.17 -6.39
C VAL A 141 11.73 1.71 -6.48
N ILE A 142 11.38 2.63 -5.58
CA ILE A 142 10.15 3.40 -5.64
C ILE A 142 10.40 4.68 -6.43
N HIS A 143 9.53 4.92 -7.40
CA HIS A 143 9.57 6.08 -8.28
C HIS A 143 8.39 7.00 -7.98
N ASP A 144 8.59 8.30 -8.19
CA ASP A 144 7.48 9.23 -8.35
C ASP A 144 6.89 9.02 -9.76
N ASP A 145 5.69 8.43 -9.78
CA ASP A 145 4.95 8.06 -10.97
C ASP A 145 3.82 9.04 -11.27
N THR A 146 3.74 10.16 -10.54
CA THR A 146 2.67 11.15 -10.67
C THR A 146 2.49 11.61 -12.12
N VAL A 147 3.59 11.89 -12.82
CA VAL A 147 3.55 12.29 -14.25
C VAL A 147 3.05 11.16 -15.13
N LEU A 148 3.47 9.91 -14.89
CA LEU A 148 3.04 8.75 -15.66
C LEU A 148 1.52 8.57 -15.55
N PHE A 149 0.98 8.57 -14.33
CA PHE A 149 -0.47 8.43 -14.11
C PHE A 149 -1.26 9.64 -14.64
N SER A 150 -0.73 10.85 -14.51
CA SER A 150 -1.32 12.06 -15.10
C SER A 150 -1.38 11.98 -16.63
N ASP A 151 -0.32 11.47 -17.27
CA ASP A 151 -0.25 11.31 -18.71
C ASP A 151 -1.21 10.21 -19.22
N ILE A 152 -1.37 9.11 -18.48
CA ILE A 152 -2.39 8.07 -18.76
C ILE A 152 -3.80 8.66 -18.67
N MET A 153 -4.08 9.42 -17.62
CA MET A 153 -5.38 10.09 -17.42
C MET A 153 -5.69 11.05 -18.57
N LYS A 154 -4.70 11.75 -19.12
CA LYS A 154 -4.86 12.64 -20.29
C LYS A 154 -4.91 11.90 -21.63
N GLY A 155 -4.83 10.56 -21.63
CA GLY A 155 -4.84 9.76 -22.85
C GLY A 155 -3.58 9.87 -23.70
N LYS A 156 -2.46 10.38 -23.16
CA LYS A 156 -1.20 10.57 -23.90
C LYS A 156 -0.66 9.27 -24.51
N TYR A 157 -0.98 8.14 -23.88
CA TYR A 157 -0.55 6.81 -24.27
C TYR A 157 -1.67 5.96 -24.89
N ASP A 158 -2.81 6.58 -25.19
CA ASP A 158 -3.90 5.87 -25.83
C ASP A 158 -3.49 5.43 -27.24
N PRO A 159 -3.74 4.16 -27.59
CA PRO A 159 -3.51 3.68 -28.95
C PRO A 159 -4.47 4.39 -29.91
N ALA A 160 -3.96 4.82 -31.07
CA ALA A 160 -4.80 5.43 -32.12
C ALA A 160 -5.89 4.47 -32.65
N ASP A 161 -5.57 3.18 -32.73
CA ASP A 161 -6.41 2.16 -33.39
C ASP A 161 -7.10 1.19 -32.40
N HIS A 162 -7.05 1.46 -31.09
CA HIS A 162 -7.65 0.59 -30.08
C HIS A 162 -8.35 1.38 -28.97
N ALA A 163 -9.01 0.65 -28.07
CA ALA A 163 -9.64 1.25 -26.90
C ALA A 163 -8.60 2.02 -26.05
N PRO A 164 -8.98 3.19 -25.51
CA PRO A 164 -8.17 3.94 -24.56
C PRO A 164 -7.68 3.09 -23.39
N ILE A 165 -6.55 3.46 -22.81
CA ILE A 165 -6.09 2.87 -21.56
C ILE A 165 -7.03 3.32 -20.43
N ASP A 166 -7.61 2.33 -19.75
CA ASP A 166 -8.46 2.54 -18.58
C ASP A 166 -7.60 2.68 -17.33
N LEU A 167 -7.90 3.71 -16.53
CA LEU A 167 -7.27 4.00 -15.25
C LEU A 167 -8.29 3.80 -14.13
N PHE A 168 -7.88 3.13 -13.06
CA PHE A 168 -8.72 2.82 -11.91
C PHE A 168 -8.06 3.31 -10.62
N THR A 169 -8.89 3.70 -9.67
CA THR A 169 -8.46 4.01 -8.29
C THR A 169 -9.30 3.22 -7.29
N LEU A 170 -8.68 2.81 -6.19
CA LEU A 170 -9.31 2.12 -5.07
C LEU A 170 -8.82 2.73 -3.76
N ASP A 171 -9.74 3.20 -2.94
CA ASP A 171 -9.43 3.60 -1.57
C ASP A 171 -9.34 2.35 -0.69
N ILE A 172 -8.19 2.17 -0.01
CA ILE A 172 -7.93 1.04 0.86
C ILE A 172 -7.84 1.55 2.30
N PRO A 173 -8.85 1.26 3.15
CA PRO A 173 -8.78 1.52 4.59
C PRO A 173 -7.58 0.81 5.20
N THR A 174 -6.84 1.52 6.06
CA THR A 174 -5.61 1.02 6.67
C THR A 174 -5.35 1.68 8.03
N THR A 175 -4.27 1.25 8.69
CA THR A 175 -3.83 1.82 9.96
C THR A 175 -2.77 2.90 9.75
N ALA A 176 -2.65 3.82 10.70
CA ALA A 176 -1.56 4.80 10.73
C ALA A 176 -0.17 4.16 10.65
N ALA A 177 0.01 2.98 11.26
CA ALA A 177 1.27 2.22 11.22
C ALA A 177 1.62 1.75 9.80
N VAL A 178 0.66 1.19 9.06
CA VAL A 178 0.87 0.77 7.66
C VAL A 178 1.12 2.00 6.77
N ARG A 179 0.32 3.06 6.94
CA ARG A 179 0.51 4.31 6.19
C ARG A 179 1.89 4.93 6.44
N LYS A 180 2.40 4.89 7.68
CA LYS A 180 3.76 5.33 8.05
C LYS A 180 4.83 4.46 7.38
N LYS A 181 4.67 3.14 7.36
CA LYS A 181 5.61 2.23 6.67
C LYS A 181 5.70 2.54 5.16
N ILE A 182 4.57 2.78 4.50
CA ILE A 182 4.54 3.17 3.09
C ILE A 182 5.24 4.53 2.89
N GLY A 183 4.96 5.52 3.75
CA GLY A 183 5.63 6.82 3.71
C GLY A 183 7.14 6.71 3.85
N ASN A 184 7.63 5.89 4.79
CA ASN A 184 9.05 5.64 4.97
C ASN A 184 9.68 4.96 3.74
N ALA A 185 9.00 3.97 3.16
CA ALA A 185 9.48 3.31 1.95
C ALA A 185 9.61 4.30 0.78
N ILE A 186 8.60 5.16 0.59
CA ILE A 186 8.63 6.23 -0.43
C ILE A 186 9.80 7.20 -0.20
N GLN A 187 10.02 7.63 1.04
CA GLN A 187 11.14 8.54 1.38
C GLN A 187 12.50 7.90 1.17
N GLN A 188 12.63 6.60 1.45
CA GLN A 188 13.86 5.85 1.23
C GLN A 188 14.17 5.69 -0.27
N GLY A 189 13.13 5.47 -1.09
CA GLY A 189 13.23 5.30 -2.54
C GLY A 189 13.86 3.97 -2.94
N ASP A 190 15.13 3.76 -2.61
CA ASP A 190 15.86 2.53 -2.88
C ASP A 190 15.47 1.41 -1.91
N THR A 191 15.12 0.24 -2.46
CA THR A 191 14.79 -0.96 -1.66
C THR A 191 15.79 -2.07 -1.94
N PRO A 192 17.04 -2.00 -1.42
CA PRO A 192 18.12 -2.90 -1.82
C PRO A 192 17.81 -4.37 -1.53
N ASP A 193 17.00 -4.66 -0.51
CA ASP A 193 16.64 -6.01 -0.08
C ASP A 193 15.46 -6.61 -0.85
N ILE A 194 14.77 -5.82 -1.68
CA ILE A 194 13.60 -6.26 -2.45
C ILE A 194 13.89 -6.11 -3.94
N ARG A 195 13.76 -7.21 -4.66
CA ARG A 195 13.97 -7.23 -6.11
C ARG A 195 12.65 -7.03 -6.85
N TYR A 196 12.69 -6.32 -7.98
CA TYR A 196 11.61 -6.23 -8.93
C TYR A 196 11.62 -7.41 -9.91
N GLY A 197 10.47 -8.06 -10.12
CA GLY A 197 10.30 -9.14 -11.08
C GLY A 197 8.89 -9.22 -11.65
N PHE A 198 8.72 -9.84 -12.82
CA PHE A 198 7.37 -10.13 -13.33
C PHE A 198 6.72 -11.29 -12.55
N PRO A 199 5.36 -11.34 -12.54
CA PRO A 199 4.60 -12.30 -11.74
C PRO A 199 5.15 -13.73 -11.85
N LYS A 200 5.56 -14.28 -10.72
CA LYS A 200 5.76 -15.70 -10.49
C LYS A 200 5.38 -15.99 -9.04
N THR A 201 4.66 -17.07 -8.82
CA THR A 201 4.34 -17.53 -7.47
C THR A 201 5.60 -18.04 -6.76
N GLY A 202 5.86 -17.57 -5.52
CA GLY A 202 6.75 -18.24 -4.56
C GLY A 202 8.25 -17.96 -4.68
N ARG A 203 8.68 -16.74 -5.01
CA ARG A 203 10.09 -16.33 -4.84
C ARG A 203 10.21 -15.30 -3.72
N ASP A 204 10.81 -15.70 -2.61
CA ASP A 204 11.10 -14.80 -1.50
C ASP A 204 11.98 -13.63 -1.97
N GLY A 205 11.68 -12.42 -1.47
CA GLY A 205 12.42 -11.20 -1.81
C GLY A 205 12.24 -10.69 -3.24
N VAL A 206 11.23 -11.17 -3.98
CA VAL A 206 10.89 -10.68 -5.32
C VAL A 206 9.46 -10.19 -5.35
N GLU A 207 9.31 -8.89 -5.54
CA GLU A 207 8.02 -8.20 -5.65
C GLU A 207 7.84 -7.56 -7.01
N ASN A 208 6.63 -7.07 -7.28
CA ASN A 208 6.34 -6.26 -8.44
C ASN A 208 5.48 -5.05 -8.07
N CYS A 209 5.11 -4.23 -9.05
CA CYS A 209 4.32 -3.01 -8.81
C CYS A 209 3.01 -3.26 -8.05
N ALA A 210 2.37 -4.41 -8.25
CA ALA A 210 1.11 -4.78 -7.61
C ALA A 210 1.29 -5.43 -6.22
N THR A 211 2.46 -5.97 -5.88
CA THR A 211 2.64 -6.74 -4.63
C THR A 211 3.54 -6.06 -3.60
N PHE A 212 4.42 -5.15 -4.01
CA PHE A 212 5.40 -4.50 -3.14
C PHE A 212 4.79 -3.86 -1.90
N PHE A 213 3.72 -3.07 -2.03
CA PHE A 213 3.12 -2.39 -0.88
C PHE A 213 2.45 -3.35 0.12
N GLY A 214 2.20 -4.60 -0.28
CA GLY A 214 1.81 -5.67 0.64
C GLY A 214 2.89 -5.98 1.68
N THR A 215 4.17 -5.79 1.34
CA THR A 215 5.29 -5.92 2.30
C THR A 215 5.25 -4.85 3.39
N CYS A 216 4.61 -3.71 3.14
CA CYS A 216 4.35 -2.66 4.13
C CYS A 216 3.14 -2.97 5.02
N GLY A 217 2.40 -4.06 4.75
CA GLY A 217 1.18 -4.44 5.45
C GLY A 217 -0.12 -3.92 4.84
N LEU A 218 -0.10 -3.37 3.62
CA LEU A 218 -1.32 -2.94 2.93
C LEU A 218 -2.15 -4.16 2.49
N ASP A 219 -3.46 -4.14 2.72
CA ASP A 219 -4.35 -5.19 2.23
C ASP A 219 -4.55 -5.08 0.72
N LEU A 220 -3.81 -5.91 -0.03
CA LEU A 220 -3.84 -5.88 -1.48
C LEU A 220 -5.16 -6.48 -2.02
N PRO A 221 -5.69 -5.96 -3.14
CA PRO A 221 -6.78 -6.58 -3.89
C PRO A 221 -6.47 -8.03 -4.28
N LEU A 222 -5.24 -8.30 -4.74
CA LEU A 222 -4.79 -9.63 -5.13
C LEU A 222 -3.27 -9.78 -5.00
N LYS A 223 -2.79 -10.86 -4.38
CA LYS A 223 -1.36 -11.05 -4.05
C LYS A 223 -0.54 -11.73 -5.16
N ASN A 224 -1.14 -12.07 -6.31
CA ASN A 224 -0.43 -12.79 -7.38
C ASN A 224 0.42 -11.88 -8.29
N GLY A 225 0.25 -10.56 -8.16
CA GLY A 225 0.95 -9.55 -8.94
C GLY A 225 0.59 -9.46 -10.43
N ASN A 226 -0.34 -10.27 -10.92
CA ASN A 226 -0.75 -10.27 -12.33
C ASN A 226 -1.83 -9.22 -12.58
N LEU A 227 -1.49 -8.15 -13.31
CA LEU A 227 -2.44 -7.08 -13.63
C LEU A 227 -3.68 -7.52 -14.40
N ARG A 228 -3.66 -8.68 -15.06
CA ARG A 228 -4.85 -9.26 -15.70
C ARG A 228 -5.95 -9.59 -14.68
N ASP A 229 -5.54 -10.01 -13.50
CA ASP A 229 -6.43 -10.51 -12.44
C ASP A 229 -6.56 -9.44 -11.32
N TYR A 230 -5.52 -8.62 -11.15
CA TYR A 230 -5.46 -7.57 -10.13
C TYR A 230 -6.49 -6.46 -10.33
N ILE A 231 -6.64 -5.94 -11.55
CA ILE A 231 -7.61 -4.86 -11.83
C ILE A 231 -9.06 -5.34 -11.65
N PRO A 232 -9.47 -6.54 -12.14
CA PRO A 232 -10.76 -7.11 -11.75
C PRO A 232 -10.96 -7.20 -10.24
N ALA A 233 -9.96 -7.68 -9.49
CA ALA A 233 -10.05 -7.74 -8.03
C ALA A 233 -10.18 -6.36 -7.37
N MET A 234 -9.55 -5.32 -7.93
CA MET A 234 -9.76 -3.94 -7.50
C MET A 234 -11.21 -3.50 -7.71
N ILE A 235 -11.78 -3.77 -8.89
CA ILE A 235 -13.17 -3.44 -9.23
C ILE A 235 -14.14 -4.15 -8.28
N ASP A 236 -13.91 -5.44 -8.00
CA ASP A 236 -14.72 -6.21 -7.05
C ASP A 236 -14.67 -5.62 -5.61
N LYS A 237 -13.54 -4.98 -5.25
CA LYS A 237 -13.38 -4.24 -3.99
C LYS A 237 -13.89 -2.79 -4.04
N GLY A 238 -14.55 -2.38 -5.12
CA GLY A 238 -15.17 -1.06 -5.24
C GLY A 238 -14.31 0.00 -5.93
N ALA A 239 -13.30 -0.40 -6.71
CA ALA A 239 -12.51 0.56 -7.48
C ALA A 239 -13.37 1.32 -8.50
N ILE A 240 -13.09 2.60 -8.65
CA ILE A 240 -13.75 3.46 -9.61
C ILE A 240 -12.84 3.69 -10.82
N LYS A 241 -13.44 3.67 -12.01
CA LYS A 241 -12.76 4.06 -13.24
C LYS A 241 -12.65 5.59 -13.30
N ILE A 242 -11.44 6.09 -13.49
CA ILE A 242 -11.19 7.52 -13.71
C ILE A 242 -11.59 7.84 -15.16
N THR A 243 -12.49 8.81 -15.31
CA THR A 243 -12.92 9.31 -16.62
C THR A 243 -11.96 10.39 -17.09
N LYS A 244 -11.70 10.41 -18.40
CA LYS A 244 -10.82 11.38 -19.06
C LYS A 244 -11.58 12.64 -19.41
#